data_AF-A0A3C0C8E0-F1
#
_entry.id   AF-A0A3C0C8E0-F1
#
_cell.length_a   1.000
_cell.length_b   1.000
_cell.length_c   1.000
_cell.angle_alpha   90.00
_cell.angle_beta   90.00
_cell.angle_gamma   90.00
#
_symmetry.space_group_name_H-M   'P 1'
#
loop_
_entity.id
_entity.type
_entity.pdbx_description
1 polymer ?
#
loop_
_entity_poly.entity_id
_entity_poly.type
_entity_poly.pdbx_seq_one_letter_code
_entity_poly.pdbx_strand_id
1 'polypeptide(L)'
;MDAVHRRFKEHVKRFRPNVDIETLATGEHWLAEDALKLGLVDEICCSDDYIARQLEITSGAAVYLQWKKEEKHSKLERIMKLFSVKAWVKALAGEIDKRTQSSENMR
;
A
#
# COMPACT_ATOMS: atom_id res chain seq x y z
N MET A 1 -27.75 -23.63 -13.56
CA MET A 1 -26.79 -23.09 -14.54
C MET A 1 -27.36 -21.83 -15.20
N ASP A 2 -28.62 -21.84 -15.61
CA ASP A 2 -29.25 -20.77 -16.42
C ASP A 2 -29.32 -19.40 -15.74
N ALA A 3 -29.52 -19.34 -14.42
CA ALA A 3 -29.62 -18.07 -13.71
C ALA A 3 -28.32 -17.25 -13.78
N VAL A 4 -27.15 -17.90 -13.65
CA VAL A 4 -25.85 -17.23 -13.72
C VAL A 4 -25.55 -16.80 -15.16
N HIS A 5 -25.81 -17.69 -16.13
CA HIS A 5 -25.61 -17.38 -17.53
C HIS A 5 -26.48 -16.20 -18.00
N ARG A 6 -27.75 -16.17 -17.58
CA ARG A 6 -28.65 -15.02 -17.84
C ARG A 6 -28.11 -13.72 -17.23
N ARG A 7 -27.63 -13.75 -15.98
CA ARG A 7 -27.04 -12.56 -15.33
C ARG A 7 -25.79 -12.07 -16.04
N PHE A 8 -24.97 -12.98 -16.56
CA PHE A 8 -23.82 -12.63 -17.39
C PHE A 8 -24.26 -11.92 -18.68
N LYS A 9 -25.23 -12.47 -19.42
CA LYS A 9 -25.79 -11.81 -20.62
C LYS A 9 -26.36 -10.43 -20.33
N GLU A 10 -27.14 -10.29 -19.25
CA GLU A 10 -27.67 -9.01 -18.77
C GLU A 10 -26.55 -8.00 -18.45
N HIS A 11 -25.46 -8.46 -17.83
CA HIS A 11 -24.30 -7.63 -17.51
C HIS A 11 -23.60 -7.11 -18.78
N VAL A 12 -23.28 -8.01 -19.71
CA VAL A 12 -22.59 -7.61 -20.95
C VAL A 12 -23.47 -6.66 -21.77
N LYS A 13 -24.76 -6.95 -21.92
CA LYS A 13 -25.70 -6.09 -22.66
C LYS A 13 -25.83 -4.68 -22.05
N ARG A 14 -25.70 -4.55 -20.72
CA ARG A 14 -25.74 -3.26 -20.03
C ARG A 14 -24.53 -2.38 -20.37
N PHE A 15 -23.33 -2.95 -20.44
CA PHE A 15 -22.10 -2.19 -20.67
C PHE A 15 -21.69 -2.14 -22.16
N ARG A 16 -22.20 -3.06 -22.97
CA ARG A 16 -21.96 -3.15 -24.42
C ARG A 16 -23.30 -3.36 -25.17
N PRO A 17 -24.17 -2.35 -25.26
CA PRO A 17 -25.50 -2.48 -25.86
C PRO A 17 -25.47 -2.80 -27.37
N ASN A 18 -24.35 -2.50 -28.04
CA ASN A 18 -24.17 -2.74 -29.47
C ASN A 18 -23.72 -4.17 -29.79
N VAL A 19 -23.41 -4.98 -28.78
CA VAL A 19 -22.96 -6.36 -28.95
C VAL A 19 -24.17 -7.29 -28.98
N ASP A 20 -24.24 -8.15 -30.00
CA ASP A 20 -25.22 -9.23 -30.05
C ASP A 20 -24.78 -10.38 -29.12
N ILE A 21 -25.14 -10.23 -27.85
CA ILE A 21 -24.74 -11.20 -26.81
C ILE A 21 -25.44 -12.56 -26.96
N GLU A 22 -26.57 -12.63 -27.67
CA GLU A 22 -27.29 -13.89 -27.84
C GLU A 22 -26.54 -14.83 -28.78
N THR A 23 -25.87 -14.29 -29.81
CA THR A 23 -25.07 -15.06 -30.75
C THR A 23 -23.66 -15.37 -30.24
N LEU A 24 -23.13 -14.57 -29.30
CA LEU A 24 -21.74 -14.69 -28.84
C LEU A 24 -21.57 -15.45 -27.53
N ALA A 25 -22.60 -15.52 -26.69
CA ALA A 25 -22.53 -16.22 -25.39
C ALA A 25 -22.80 -17.73 -25.52
N THR A 26 -22.17 -18.39 -26.49
CA THR A 26 -22.27 -19.82 -26.80
C THR A 26 -21.30 -20.68 -25.97
N GLY A 27 -20.34 -20.04 -25.28
CA GLY A 27 -19.22 -20.71 -24.60
C GLY A 27 -17.96 -20.82 -25.44
N GLU A 28 -17.96 -20.24 -26.64
CA GLU A 28 -16.78 -20.11 -27.50
C GLU A 28 -15.78 -19.08 -26.96
N HIS A 29 -14.56 -19.14 -27.46
CA HIS A 29 -13.48 -18.21 -27.15
C HIS A 29 -13.14 -17.38 -28.39
N TRP A 30 -12.73 -16.13 -28.15
CA TRP A 30 -12.38 -15.19 -29.20
C TRP A 30 -10.93 -14.75 -29.04
N LEU A 31 -10.18 -14.75 -30.15
CA LEU A 31 -8.87 -14.09 -30.17
C LEU A 31 -9.06 -12.57 -30.06
N ALA A 32 -8.04 -11.86 -29.58
CA ALA A 32 -8.13 -10.43 -29.30
C ALA A 32 -8.61 -9.61 -30.50
N GLU A 33 -8.10 -9.92 -31.71
CA GLU A 33 -8.51 -9.24 -32.94
C GLU A 33 -9.97 -9.46 -33.30
N ASP A 34 -10.49 -10.67 -33.10
CA ASP A 34 -11.90 -10.98 -33.35
C ASP A 34 -12.80 -10.35 -32.29
N ALA A 35 -12.37 -10.38 -31.03
CA ALA A 35 -13.06 -9.71 -29.94
C ALA A 35 -13.18 -8.20 -30.19
N LEU A 36 -12.16 -7.57 -30.77
CA LEU A 36 -12.21 -6.16 -31.14
C LEU A 36 -13.23 -5.91 -32.27
N LYS A 37 -13.23 -6.74 -33.32
CA LYS A 37 -14.19 -6.65 -34.43
C LYS A 37 -15.64 -6.88 -33.99
N LEU A 38 -15.84 -7.79 -33.03
CA LEU A 38 -17.15 -8.11 -32.44
C LEU A 38 -17.59 -7.09 -31.37
N GLY A 39 -16.76 -6.11 -31.05
CA GLY A 39 -17.03 -5.09 -30.05
C GLY A 39 -17.03 -5.63 -28.62
N LEU A 40 -16.40 -6.78 -28.36
CA LEU A 40 -16.23 -7.38 -27.03
C LEU A 40 -15.10 -6.72 -26.23
N VAL A 41 -14.16 -6.06 -26.91
CA VAL A 41 -13.12 -5.22 -26.31
C VAL A 41 -13.06 -3.89 -27.07
N ASP A 42 -12.52 -2.85 -26.43
CA ASP A 42 -12.49 -1.50 -27.00
C ASP A 42 -11.14 -1.20 -27.68
N GLU A 43 -10.06 -1.80 -27.19
CA GLU A 43 -8.70 -1.66 -27.72
C GLU A 43 -7.86 -2.91 -27.39
N ILE A 44 -6.85 -3.18 -28.23
CA ILE A 44 -5.77 -4.14 -27.96
C ILE A 44 -4.50 -3.34 -27.65
N CYS A 45 -3.98 -3.45 -26.43
CA CYS A 45 -2.73 -2.82 -26.03
C CYS A 45 -2.02 -3.63 -24.93
N CYS A 46 -0.75 -3.31 -24.68
CA CYS A 46 -0.01 -3.87 -23.55
C CYS A 46 -0.38 -3.15 -22.25
N SER A 47 -0.19 -3.82 -21.12
CA SER A 47 -0.43 -3.24 -19.78
C SER A 47 0.39 -1.98 -19.55
N ASP A 48 1.64 -1.96 -20.01
CA ASP A 48 2.57 -0.85 -19.82
C ASP A 48 2.08 0.39 -20.59
N ASP A 49 1.61 0.21 -21.83
CA ASP A 49 1.03 1.28 -22.65
C ASP A 49 -0.23 1.85 -22.00
N TYR A 50 -1.13 0.98 -21.51
CA TYR A 50 -2.35 1.42 -20.85
C TYR A 50 -2.05 2.25 -19.61
N ILE A 51 -1.15 1.76 -18.73
CA ILE A 51 -0.78 2.45 -17.49
C ILE A 51 -0.10 3.78 -17.79
N ALA A 52 0.84 3.82 -18.74
CA ALA A 52 1.53 5.04 -19.14
C ALA A 52 0.54 6.12 -19.59
N ARG A 53 -0.41 5.78 -20.48
CA ARG A 53 -1.47 6.71 -20.92
C ARG A 53 -2.35 7.19 -19.77
N GLN A 54 -2.73 6.31 -18.85
CA GLN A 54 -3.53 6.71 -17.69
C GLN A 54 -2.77 7.64 -16.73
N LEU A 55 -1.45 7.45 -16.58
CA LEU A 55 -0.61 8.33 -15.75
C LEU A 55 -0.50 9.74 -16.32
N GLU A 56 -0.42 9.89 -17.65
CA GLU A 56 -0.41 11.20 -18.31
C GLU A 56 -1.70 11.99 -18.01
N ILE A 57 -2.85 11.31 -18.12
CA ILE A 57 -4.17 11.91 -17.89
C ILE A 57 -4.39 12.19 -16.39
N THR A 58 -3.88 11.32 -15.52
CA THR A 58 -4.11 11.37 -14.06
C THR A 58 -2.97 12.08 -13.32
N SER A 59 -2.54 13.22 -13.84
CA SER A 59 -1.51 14.08 -13.24
C SER A 59 -1.93 14.54 -11.83
N GLY A 60 -1.66 13.71 -10.80
CA GLY A 60 -2.02 13.97 -9.40
C GLY A 60 -2.43 12.75 -8.55
N ALA A 61 -2.61 11.55 -9.12
CA ALA A 61 -3.03 10.35 -8.35
C ALA A 61 -1.94 9.30 -8.13
N ALA A 62 -0.68 9.61 -8.43
CA ALA A 62 0.43 8.72 -8.12
C ALA A 62 0.70 8.74 -6.60
N VAL A 63 0.19 7.75 -5.88
CA VAL A 63 0.50 7.56 -4.46
C VAL A 63 1.83 6.82 -4.35
N TYR A 64 2.85 7.50 -3.83
CA TYR A 64 4.13 6.86 -3.53
C TYR A 64 4.00 6.01 -2.27
N LEU A 65 4.05 4.69 -2.41
CA LEU A 65 4.05 3.76 -1.29
C LEU A 65 5.48 3.48 -0.85
N GLN A 66 5.85 3.97 0.32
CA GLN A 66 7.13 3.67 0.94
C GLN A 66 6.93 2.63 2.04
N TRP A 67 7.39 1.40 1.80
CA TRP A 67 7.38 0.36 2.83
C TRP A 67 8.55 0.57 3.79
N LYS A 68 8.25 0.91 5.04
CA LYS A 68 9.28 0.94 6.09
C LYS A 68 9.28 -0.40 6.83
N LYS A 69 10.38 -1.15 6.71
CA LYS A 69 10.61 -2.34 7.52
C LYS A 69 10.76 -1.89 8.97
N GLU A 70 9.89 -2.35 9.87
CA GLU A 70 10.10 -2.10 11.30
C GLU A 70 11.39 -2.79 11.74
N GLU A 71 12.37 -2.00 12.15
CA GLU A 71 13.50 -2.52 12.89
C GLU A 71 12.96 -3.01 14.23
N LYS A 72 13.08 -4.31 14.48
CA LYS A 72 12.78 -4.89 15.79
C LYS A 72 13.78 -4.30 16.76
N HIS A 73 13.41 -3.20 17.43
CA HIS A 73 14.20 -2.63 18.50
C HIS A 73 14.51 -3.73 19.50
N SER A 74 15.79 -4.13 19.51
CA SER A 74 16.25 -5.21 20.35
C SER A 74 15.94 -4.85 21.80
N LYS A 75 15.50 -5.83 22.59
CA LYS A 75 15.31 -5.70 24.05
C LYS A 75 16.55 -5.06 24.71
N LEU A 76 17.71 -5.21 24.09
CA LEU A 76 18.99 -4.62 24.48
C LEU A 76 19.00 -3.08 24.42
N GLU A 77 18.35 -2.42 23.47
CA GLU A 77 18.28 -0.94 23.44
C GLU A 77 17.41 -0.38 24.57
N ARG A 78 16.31 -1.09 24.91
CA ARG A 78 15.46 -0.75 26.07
C ARG A 78 16.23 -0.91 27.38
N ILE A 79 17.03 -1.96 27.49
CA ILE A 79 17.89 -2.22 28.65
C ILE A 79 19.04 -1.19 28.70
N MET A 80 19.63 -0.82 27.56
CA MET A 80 20.69 0.20 27.48
C MET A 80 20.20 1.58 27.93
N LYS A 81 18.96 1.97 27.55
CA LYS A 81 18.31 3.19 28.05
C LYS A 81 18.13 3.17 29.57
N LEU A 82 17.77 2.02 30.16
CA LEU A 82 17.66 1.87 31.62
C LEU A 82 19.02 1.99 32.33
N PHE A 83 20.10 1.49 31.72
CA PHE A 83 21.45 1.63 32.27
C PHE A 83 21.97 3.07 32.24
N SER A 84 21.71 3.81 31.15
CA SER A 84 22.11 5.21 31.04
C SER A 84 21.41 6.12 32.07
N VAL A 85 20.10 5.93 32.29
CA VAL A 85 19.35 6.69 33.30
C VAL A 85 19.89 6.42 34.71
N LYS A 86 20.21 5.17 35.05
CA LYS A 86 20.80 4.83 36.35
C LYS A 86 22.17 5.47 36.56
N ALA A 87 23.00 5.50 35.52
CA ALA A 87 24.30 6.18 35.58
C ALA A 87 24.15 7.69 35.79
N TRP A 88 23.21 8.33 35.09
CA TRP A 88 22.91 9.75 35.24
C TRP A 88 22.37 10.11 36.63
N VAL A 89 21.44 9.30 37.18
CA VAL A 89 20.91 9.50 38.53
C VAL A 89 22.01 9.32 39.59
N LYS A 90 22.91 8.35 39.42
CA LYS A 90 24.03 8.13 40.34
C LYS A 90 25.05 9.28 40.27
N ALA A 91 25.34 9.78 39.07
CA ALA A 91 26.20 10.95 38.89
C ALA A 91 25.59 12.20 39.53
N LEU A 92 24.29 12.43 39.33
CA LEU A 92 23.56 13.55 39.95
C LEU A 92 23.51 13.43 41.48
N ALA A 93 23.31 12.23 42.03
CA ALA A 93 23.32 12.01 43.47
C ALA A 93 24.69 12.29 44.09
N GLY A 94 25.77 11.89 43.42
CA GLY A 94 27.14 12.20 43.84
C GLY A 94 27.50 13.69 43.73
N GLU A 95 26.86 14.41 42.81
CA GLU A 95 27.05 15.86 42.64
C GLU A 95 26.33 16.68 43.72
N ILE A 96 25.19 16.19 44.22
CA ILE A 96 24.41 16.83 45.32
C ILE A 96 25.13 16.65 46.68
N ASP A 97 25.78 15.51 46.91
CA ASP A 97 26.53 15.22 48.14
C ASP A 97 27.74 16.16 48.31
N LYS A 98 28.47 16.44 47.21
CA LYS A 98 29.61 17.37 47.21
C LYS A 98 29.23 18.83 47.49
N ARG A 99 28.02 19.25 47.11
CA ARG A 99 27.54 20.63 47.39
C ARG A 99 27.12 20.83 48.84
N THR A 100 26.73 19.76 49.54
CA THR A 100 26.27 19.85 50.94
C THR A 100 27.46 19.97 51.91
N GLN A 101 28.59 19.30 51.63
CA GLN A 101 29.83 19.44 52.42
C GLN A 101 30.58 20.77 52.19
N SER A 102 30.41 21.43 51.03
CA SER A 102 31.05 22.72 50.77
C SER A 102 30.36 23.90 51.50
N SER A 103 29.10 23.76 51.91
CA SER A 103 28.38 24.77 52.69
C SER A 103 28.54 24.61 54.21
N GLU A 104 28.97 23.44 54.69
CA GLU A 104 29.26 23.19 56.11
C GLU A 104 30.68 23.61 56.53
N ASN A 105 31.67 23.55 55.62
CA ASN A 105 33.06 23.96 55.90
C ASN A 105 33.33 25.48 55.83
N MET A 106 32.27 26.31 55.77
CA MET A 106 32.39 27.78 55.79
C MET A 106 31.44 28.39 56.85
N ARG A 107 31.32 27.71 57.99
CA ARG A 107 30.82 28.25 59.27
C ARG A 107 31.77 27.90 60.39
#